data_AF-A0AAJ6ECY9-F1
#
_entry.id   AF-A0AAJ6ECY9-F1
#
_cell.length_a   1.000
_cell.length_b   1.000
_cell.length_c   1.000
_cell.angle_alpha   90.00
_cell.angle_beta   90.00
_cell.angle_gamma   90.00
#
_symmetry.space_group_name_H-M   'P 1'
#
loop_
_entity.id
_entity.type
_entity.pdbx_description
1 polymer ?
#
loop_
_entity_poly.entity_id
_entity_poly.type
_entity_poly.pdbx_seq_one_letter_code
_entity_poly.pdbx_strand_id
1 'polypeptide(L)' 'MPDAELTSLLQAVLDEVCADVPLSAIATRERVAAKLREAVQSDRCSPEDLRQAGRDALTAAPTMWR' A
#
# COMPACT_ATOMS: atom_id res chain seq x y z
N MET A 1 -16.76 -10.80 -7.31
CA MET A 1 -15.55 -10.56 -8.13
C MET A 1 -15.00 -9.23 -7.67
N PRO A 2 -13.75 -9.13 -7.18
CA PRO A 2 -13.16 -7.81 -7.00
C PRO A 2 -13.12 -7.15 -8.37
N ASP A 3 -13.55 -5.90 -8.43
CA ASP A 3 -13.54 -5.12 -9.67
C ASP A 3 -12.14 -5.18 -10.28
N ALA A 4 -12.03 -5.53 -11.56
CA ALA A 4 -10.73 -5.60 -12.23
C ALA A 4 -10.06 -4.22 -12.23
N GLU A 5 -10.87 -3.15 -12.27
CA GLU A 5 -10.41 -1.78 -12.12
C GLU A 5 -9.85 -1.51 -10.73
N LEU A 6 -10.55 -1.94 -9.68
CA LEU A 6 -10.10 -1.78 -8.29
C LEU A 6 -8.77 -2.50 -8.03
N THR A 7 -8.62 -3.71 -8.59
CA THR A 7 -7.39 -4.49 -8.48
C THR A 7 -6.23 -3.80 -9.21
N SER A 8 -6.49 -3.26 -10.40
CA SER A 8 -5.50 -2.51 -11.19
C SER A 8 -5.07 -1.22 -10.48
N LEU A 9 -6.02 -0.50 -9.90
CA LEU A 9 -5.76 0.69 -9.08
C LEU A 9 -4.88 0.35 -7.86
N LEU A 10 -5.20 -0.74 -7.16
CA LEU A 10 -4.46 -1.17 -5.98
C LEU A 10 -3.02 -1.55 -6.33
N GLN A 11 -2.82 -2.26 -7.45
CA GLN A 11 -1.48 -2.60 -7.95
C GLN A 11 -0.69 -1.35 -8.37
N ALA A 12 -1.32 -0.41 -9.07
CA ALA A 12 -0.65 0.83 -9.47
C ALA A 12 -0.20 1.66 -8.25
N VAL A 13 -1.06 1.79 -7.24
CA VAL A 13 -0.72 2.50 -5.99
C VAL A 13 0.34 1.74 -5.20
N LEU A 14 0.27 0.40 -5.13
CA LEU A 14 1.29 -0.40 -4.46
C LEU A 14 2.66 -0.24 -5.11
N ASP A 15 2.72 -0.26 -6.45
CA ASP A 15 3.95 -0.05 -7.21
C ASP A 15 4.52 1.35 -6.99
N GLU A 16 3.68 2.39 -7.06
CA GLU A 16 4.07 3.78 -6.78
C GLU A 16 4.62 3.96 -5.36
N VAL A 17 3.94 3.42 -4.35
CA VAL A 17 4.34 3.54 -2.93
C VAL A 17 5.58 2.68 -2.65
N CYS A 18 5.70 1.51 -3.27
CA CYS A 18 6.86 0.64 -3.09
C CYS A 18 8.03 0.99 -4.02
N ALA A 19 7.93 2.01 -4.87
CA ALA A 19 8.98 2.41 -5.80
C ALA A 19 10.29 2.79 -5.06
N ASP A 20 10.15 3.41 -3.88
CA ASP A 20 11.27 3.79 -3.02
C ASP A 20 11.66 2.69 -2.01
N VAL A 21 10.87 1.61 -1.93
CA VAL A 21 11.09 0.52 -0.98
C VAL A 21 12.00 -0.55 -1.62
N PRO A 22 13.15 -0.86 -1.01
CA PRO A 22 14.05 -1.87 -1.55
C PRO A 22 13.35 -3.23 -1.62
N LEU A 23 13.68 -4.03 -2.64
CA LEU A 23 13.10 -5.38 -2.82
C LEU A 23 13.35 -6.29 -1.62
N SER A 24 14.43 -6.05 -0.86
CA SER A 24 14.77 -6.79 0.36
C SER A 24 13.82 -6.52 1.53
N ALA A 25 13.10 -5.39 1.51
CA ALA A 25 12.14 -5.03 2.54
C ALA A 25 10.77 -5.68 2.30
N ILE A 26 10.76 -7.01 2.13
CA ILE A 26 9.55 -7.81 1.85
C ILE A 26 8.45 -7.53 2.89
N ALA A 27 8.82 -7.52 4.18
CA ALA A 27 7.89 -7.23 5.28
C ALA A 27 7.22 -5.85 5.16
N THR A 28 7.91 -4.87 4.59
CA THR A 28 7.36 -3.52 4.38
C THR A 28 6.39 -3.51 3.21
N ARG A 29 6.74 -4.17 2.10
CA ARG A 29 5.84 -4.31 0.93
C ARG A 29 4.58 -5.09 1.29
N GLU A 30 4.69 -6.16 2.07
CA GLU A 30 3.54 -6.93 2.56
C GLU A 30 2.64 -6.09 3.48
N ARG A 31 3.23 -5.30 4.39
CA ARG A 31 2.47 -4.40 5.27
C ARG A 31 1.71 -3.34 4.46
N VAL A 32 2.33 -2.73 3.45
CA VAL A 32 1.68 -1.76 2.56
C VAL A 32 0.53 -2.41 1.81
N ALA A 33 0.74 -3.60 1.24
CA ALA A 33 -0.31 -4.34 0.55
C ALA A 33 -1.48 -4.71 1.48
N ALA A 34 -1.21 -5.12 2.71
CA ALA A 34 -2.23 -5.39 3.73
C ALA A 34 -3.02 -4.11 4.06
N LYS A 35 -2.34 -2.98 4.29
CA LYS A 35 -3.00 -1.70 4.59
C LYS A 35 -3.85 -1.17 3.44
N LEU A 36 -3.39 -1.32 2.20
CA LEU A 36 -4.18 -1.00 1.00
C LEU A 36 -5.44 -1.86 0.90
N ARG A 37 -5.32 -3.17 1.17
CA ARG A 37 -6.48 -4.08 1.21
C ARG A 37 -7.46 -3.72 2.33
N GLU A 38 -6.99 -3.32 3.50
CA GLU A 38 -7.84 -2.84 4.59
C GLU A 38 -8.57 -1.55 4.21
N ALA A 39 -7.89 -0.61 3.52
CA ALA A 39 -8.48 0.64 3.06
C ALA A 39 -9.63 0.37 2.06
N VAL A 40 -9.41 -0.51 1.09
CA VAL A 40 -10.46 -0.94 0.16
C VAL A 40 -11.64 -1.62 0.86
N GLN A 41 -11.37 -2.49 1.84
CA GLN A 41 -12.43 -3.12 2.64
C GLN A 41 -13.21 -2.11 3.51
N SER A 42 -12.60 -0.96 3.82
CA SER A 42 -13.20 0.13 4.58
C SER A 42 -13.89 1.19 3.69
N ASP A 43 -14.23 0.83 2.44
CA ASP A 43 -14.86 1.70 1.44
C ASP A 43 -13.98 2.89 0.97
N ARG A 44 -12.69 2.90 1.35
CA ARG A 44 -11.73 3.90 0.89
C ARG A 44 -11.10 3.47 -0.43
N CYS A 45 -11.87 3.61 -1.51
CA CYS A 45 -11.46 3.19 -2.86
C CYS A 45 -10.84 4.33 -3.70
N SER A 46 -10.69 5.54 -3.14
CA SER A 46 -10.07 6.66 -3.85
C SER A 46 -8.55 6.47 -3.98
N PRO A 47 -7.94 6.80 -5.13
CA PRO A 47 -6.49 6.69 -5.33
C PRO A 47 -5.69 7.50 -4.30
N GLU A 48 -6.20 8.66 -3.88
CA GLU A 48 -5.56 9.50 -2.87
C GLU A 48 -5.56 8.84 -1.48
N ASP A 49 -6.69 8.27 -1.04
CA ASP A 49 -6.77 7.54 0.22
C ASP A 49 -5.84 6.31 0.24
N LEU A 50 -5.78 5.57 -0.88
CA LEU A 50 -4.88 4.42 -1.00
C LEU A 50 -3.41 4.85 -0.91
N ARG A 51 -3.02 5.91 -1.60
CA ARG A 51 -1.67 6.47 -1.51
C ARG A 51 -1.35 6.93 -0.09
N GLN A 52 -2.30 7.61 0.56
CA GLN A 52 -2.13 8.08 1.94
C GLN A 52 -1.98 6.92 2.91
N ALA A 53 -2.82 5.88 2.81
CA ALA A 53 -2.73 4.68 3.63
C ALA A 53 -1.42 3.92 3.40
N GLY A 54 -0.95 3.85 2.14
CA GLY A 54 0.34 3.25 1.80
C GLY A 54 1.52 4.02 2.40
N ARG A 55 1.55 5.35 2.28
CA ARG A 55 2.58 6.21 2.87
C ARG A 55 2.56 6.19 4.40
N ASP A 56 1.38 6.16 5.00
CA ASP A 56 1.22 5.99 6.44
C ASP A 56 1.79 4.64 6.89
N ALA A 57 1.54 3.57 6.12
CA ALA A 57 2.11 2.25 6.41
C ALA A 57 3.65 2.22 6.36
N LEU A 58 4.27 3.00 5.46
CA LEU A 58 5.72 3.21 5.39
C LEU A 58 6.24 4.04 6.57
N THR A 59 5.57 5.14 6.90
CA THR A 59 5.98 6.09 7.95
C THR A 59 5.78 5.51 9.36
N ALA A 60 4.76 4.67 9.53
CA ALA A 60 4.44 3.96 10.76
C ALA A 60 5.28 2.69 10.95
N ALA A 61 6.11 2.30 9.98
CA ALA A 61 7.16 1.33 10.26
C ALA A 61 8.11 1.99 11.27
N PRO A 62 8.37 1.37 12.44
CA PRO A 62 9.34 1.94 13.36
C PRO A 62 10.65 2.04 12.59
N THR A 63 11.20 3.24 12.57
CA THR A 63 12.48 3.66 11.97
C THR A 63 13.69 2.95 12.62
N MET A 64 13.56 1.67 12.94
CA MET A 64 14.65 0.74 13.23
C MET A 64 15.18 0.13 11.93
N TRP A 65 15.41 0.96 10.91
CA TRP A 65 16.33 0.62 9.83
C TRP A 65 17.67 1.24 10.21
N ARG A 66 18.38 0.52 11.09
CA ARG A 66 19.80 0.74 11.40
C ARG A 66 20.60 -0.42 10.83
#